data_AF-A0A4Y3JSZ0-F1
#
_entry.id   AF-A0A4Y3JSZ0-F1
#
_cell.length_a   1.000
_cell.length_b   1.000
_cell.length_c   1.000
_cell.angle_alpha   90.00
_cell.angle_beta   90.00
_cell.angle_gamma   90.00
#
_symmetry.space_group_name_H-M   'P 1'
#
loop_
_entity.id
_entity.type
_entity.pdbx_description
1 polymer ?
#
loop_
_entity_poly.entity_id
_entity_poly.type
_entity_poly.pdbx_seq_one_letter_code
_entity_poly.pdbx_strand_id
1 'polypeptide(L)'
;MVKIASNQGAAQAAASGINKVSVSSGYQCTLEKSNLSGMKKGAQVSNQMLTNLSKLVDCINIQANKFPKLAAAIASRDSQTKFK
;
A
#
# COMPACT_ATOMS: atom_id res chain seq x y z
N MET A 1 32.92 0.32 13.46
CA MET A 1 31.46 0.43 13.39
C MET A 1 31.11 1.10 12.08
N VAL A 2 30.23 0.52 11.27
CA VAL A 2 29.75 1.17 10.02
C VAL A 2 28.92 2.40 10.41
N LYS A 3 29.10 3.53 9.72
CA LYS A 3 28.24 4.71 9.91
C LYS A 3 26.82 4.35 9.46
N ILE A 4 25.92 4.19 10.42
CA ILE A 4 24.49 4.03 10.15
C ILE A 4 23.91 5.44 10.03
N ALA A 5 23.61 5.85 8.80
CA ALA A 5 22.99 7.14 8.48
C ALA A 5 21.79 6.92 7.55
N SER A 6 20.87 7.88 7.53
CA SER A 6 19.69 7.85 6.69
C SER A 6 20.04 7.84 5.20
N ASN A 7 19.28 7.05 4.43
CA ASN A 7 19.29 7.07 2.97
C ASN A 7 17.89 7.37 2.45
N GLN A 8 17.56 8.66 2.34
CA GLN A 8 16.26 9.12 1.83
C GLN A 8 15.99 8.63 0.41
N GLY A 9 17.01 8.66 -0.46
CA GLY A 9 16.88 8.21 -1.85
C GLY A 9 16.49 6.74 -1.96
N ALA A 10 17.12 5.87 -1.16
CA ALA A 10 16.76 4.46 -1.11
C ALA A 10 15.33 4.24 -0.57
N ALA A 11 14.92 4.98 0.47
CA ALA A 11 13.57 4.90 1.02
C ALA A 11 12.50 5.36 0.02
N GLN A 12 12.78 6.43 -0.74
CA GLN A 12 11.90 6.94 -1.79
C GLN A 12 11.82 5.99 -2.97
N ALA A 13 12.95 5.41 -3.41
CA ALA A 13 12.97 4.40 -4.46
C ALA A 13 12.14 3.16 -4.07
N ALA A 14 12.32 2.66 -2.85
CA ALA A 14 11.54 1.53 -2.33
C ALA A 14 10.02 1.84 -2.28
N ALA A 15 9.63 3.01 -1.78
CA ALA A 15 8.22 3.41 -1.74
C ALA A 15 7.62 3.60 -3.14
N SER A 16 8.40 4.11 -4.11
CA SER A 16 7.94 4.33 -5.49
C SER A 16 7.58 3.03 -6.22
N GLY A 17 8.22 1.91 -5.85
CA GLY A 17 7.88 0.59 -6.38
C GLY A 17 6.49 0.11 -5.93
N ILE A 18 6.03 0.56 -4.75
CA ILE A 18 4.74 0.17 -4.16
C ILE A 18 3.59 1.03 -4.70
N ASN A 19 3.83 2.31 -5.00
CA ASN A 19 2.81 3.23 -5.55
C ASN A 19 2.25 2.78 -6.92
N LYS A 20 2.78 1.73 -7.53
CA LYS A 20 2.25 1.09 -8.74
C LYS A 20 1.17 0.03 -8.47
N VAL A 21 0.91 -0.29 -7.20
CA VAL A 21 -0.13 -1.24 -6.81
C VAL A 21 -1.44 -0.47 -6.65
N SER A 22 -2.38 -0.72 -7.56
CA SER A 22 -3.72 -0.15 -7.54
C SER A 22 -4.74 -1.22 -7.90
N VAL A 23 -5.88 -1.24 -7.22
CA VAL A 23 -7.05 -2.01 -7.64
C VAL A 23 -7.95 -1.08 -8.44
N SER A 24 -8.38 -1.50 -9.63
CA SER A 24 -9.35 -0.71 -10.39
C SER A 24 -10.67 -0.64 -9.61
N SER A 25 -11.06 0.55 -9.21
CA SER A 25 -12.35 0.79 -8.55
C SER A 25 -13.48 0.80 -9.58
N GLY A 26 -14.71 0.55 -9.13
CA GLY A 26 -15.93 0.70 -9.94
C GLY A 26 -16.45 -0.56 -10.64
N TYR A 27 -15.74 -1.68 -10.58
CA TYR A 27 -16.25 -2.95 -11.08
C TYR A 27 -17.05 -3.68 -10.00
N GLN A 28 -18.24 -4.13 -10.35
CA GLN A 28 -19.07 -4.96 -9.49
C GLN A 28 -19.60 -6.14 -10.30
N CYS A 29 -19.46 -7.34 -9.75
CA CYS A 29 -20.10 -8.54 -10.29
C CYS A 29 -21.60 -8.47 -9.96
N THR A 30 -22.44 -8.30 -10.98
CA THR A 30 -23.90 -8.33 -10.86
C THR A 30 -24.47 -9.48 -11.69
N LEU A 31 -25.37 -10.24 -11.08
CA LEU A 31 -26.04 -11.39 -11.68
C LEU A 31 -27.55 -11.24 -11.52
N GLU A 32 -28.08 -10.09 -11.92
CA GLU A 32 -29.45 -9.63 -11.61
C GLU A 32 -30.55 -10.58 -12.09
N LYS A 33 -30.33 -11.25 -13.22
CA LYS A 33 -31.28 -12.21 -13.80
C LYS A 33 -31.20 -13.61 -13.20
N SER A 34 -30.22 -13.89 -12.33
CA SER A 34 -30.00 -15.22 -11.79
C SER A 34 -30.85 -15.46 -10.55
N ASN A 35 -31.65 -16.53 -10.56
CA ASN A 35 -32.47 -16.95 -9.41
C ASN A 35 -31.78 -18.02 -8.54
N LEU A 36 -30.64 -18.55 -8.98
CA LEU A 36 -29.88 -19.55 -8.24
C LEU A 36 -29.18 -18.93 -7.03
N SER A 37 -29.45 -19.46 -5.84
CA SER A 37 -28.82 -19.01 -4.58
C SER A 37 -27.29 -19.01 -4.65
N GLY A 38 -26.70 -20.05 -5.24
CA GLY A 38 -25.25 -20.15 -5.42
C GLY A 38 -24.66 -19.03 -6.28
N MET A 39 -25.36 -18.61 -7.34
CA MET A 39 -24.93 -17.51 -8.21
C MET A 39 -24.95 -16.17 -7.47
N LYS A 40 -26.02 -15.89 -6.71
CA LYS A 40 -26.10 -14.69 -5.88
C LYS A 40 -24.98 -14.64 -4.84
N LYS A 41 -24.70 -15.77 -4.18
CA LYS A 41 -23.61 -15.88 -3.20
C LYS A 41 -22.24 -15.72 -3.86
N GLY A 42 -22.06 -16.26 -5.07
CA GLY A 42 -20.84 -16.07 -5.87
C GLY A 42 -20.57 -14.60 -6.20
N ALA A 43 -21.58 -13.86 -6.64
CA ALA A 43 -21.47 -12.41 -6.86
C ALA A 43 -21.12 -11.66 -5.57
N GLN A 44 -21.76 -11.99 -4.45
CA GLN A 44 -21.48 -11.37 -3.15
C GLN A 44 -20.02 -11.58 -2.72
N VAL A 45 -19.52 -12.82 -2.74
CA VAL A 45 -18.14 -13.14 -2.35
C VAL A 45 -17.14 -12.47 -3.27
N SER A 46 -17.41 -12.45 -4.58
CA SER A 46 -16.55 -11.78 -5.56
C SER A 46 -16.41 -10.28 -5.27
N ASN A 47 -17.54 -9.61 -4.98
CA ASN A 47 -17.55 -8.18 -4.64
C ASN A 47 -16.86 -7.89 -3.29
N GLN A 48 -17.04 -8.77 -2.30
CA GLN A 48 -16.32 -8.67 -1.03
C GLN A 48 -14.81 -8.85 -1.21
N MET A 49 -14.39 -9.80 -2.05
CA MET A 49 -12.98 -10.02 -2.36
C MET A 49 -12.35 -8.79 -3.00
N LEU A 50 -13.02 -8.19 -3.99
CA LEU A 50 -12.54 -6.96 -4.62
C LEU A 50 -12.43 -5.80 -3.61
N THR A 51 -13.43 -5.64 -2.74
CA THR A 51 -13.41 -4.63 -1.67
C THR A 51 -12.24 -4.84 -0.71
N ASN A 52 -11.98 -6.09 -0.31
CA ASN A 52 -10.91 -6.43 0.61
C ASN A 52 -9.53 -6.21 -0.03
N LEU A 53 -9.36 -6.55 -1.31
CA LEU A 53 -8.14 -6.27 -2.06
C LEU A 53 -7.88 -4.77 -2.15
N SER A 54 -8.92 -3.97 -2.40
CA SER A 54 -8.79 -2.51 -2.44
C SER A 54 -8.31 -1.95 -1.09
N LYS A 55 -8.91 -2.40 0.02
CA LYS A 55 -8.48 -2.03 1.37
C LYS A 55 -7.04 -2.45 1.69
N LEU A 56 -6.64 -3.65 1.25
CA LEU A 56 -5.28 -4.14 1.44
C LEU A 56 -4.26 -3.24 0.73
N VAL A 57 -4.54 -2.88 -0.52
CA VAL A 57 -3.70 -1.98 -1.31
C VAL A 57 -3.60 -0.60 -0.67
N ASP A 58 -4.71 -0.04 -0.18
CA ASP A 58 -4.70 1.23 0.55
C ASP A 58 -3.82 1.16 1.80
N CYS A 59 -3.96 0.10 2.60
CA CYS A 59 -3.12 -0.13 3.78
C CYS A 59 -1.63 -0.22 3.42
N ILE A 60 -1.28 -0.96 2.36
CA ILE A 60 0.09 -1.09 1.88
C ILE A 60 0.65 0.28 1.46
N ASN A 61 -0.11 1.07 0.70
CA ASN A 61 0.27 2.42 0.27
C ASN A 61 0.46 3.36 1.47
N ILE A 62 -0.40 3.28 2.48
CA ILE A 62 -0.26 4.07 3.72
C ILE A 62 1.06 3.73 4.43
N GLN A 63 1.39 2.44 4.56
CA GLN A 63 2.63 2.01 5.23
C GLN A 63 3.86 2.37 4.40
N ALA A 64 3.82 2.17 3.08
CA ALA A 64 4.90 2.53 2.16
C ALA A 64 5.26 4.02 2.29
N ASN A 65 4.26 4.89 2.38
CA ASN A 65 4.45 6.33 2.53
C ASN A 65 5.05 6.76 3.89
N LYS A 66 5.12 5.88 4.90
CA LYS A 66 5.79 6.19 6.17
C LYS A 66 7.31 6.08 6.06
N PHE A 67 7.85 5.20 5.22
CA PHE A 67 9.29 4.99 5.12
C PHE A 67 10.05 6.24 4.64
N PRO A 68 9.63 6.94 3.57
CA PRO A 68 10.27 8.20 3.17
C PRO A 68 10.21 9.29 4.27
N LYS A 69 9.09 9.37 5.00
CA LYS A 69 8.90 10.33 6.09
C LYS A 69 9.84 10.05 7.26
N LEU A 70 9.96 8.77 7.65
CA LEU A 70 10.92 8.32 8.66
C LEU A 70 12.36 8.60 8.22
N ALA A 71 12.71 8.27 6.98
CA ALA A 71 14.04 8.54 6.44
C ALA A 71 14.36 10.05 6.46
N ALA A 72 13.39 10.92 6.16
CA ALA A 72 13.57 12.37 6.26
C ALA A 72 13.79 12.85 7.70
N ALA A 73 13.01 12.32 8.65
CA ALA A 73 13.19 12.64 10.06
C ALA A 73 14.56 12.19 10.59
N ILE A 74 15.03 11.00 10.18
CA ILE A 74 16.35 10.49 10.54
C ILE A 74 17.45 11.32 9.86
N ALA A 75 17.31 11.69 8.58
CA ALA A 75 18.29 12.53 7.89
C ALA A 75 18.45 13.91 8.56
N SER A 76 17.35 14.50 9.03
CA SER A 76 17.38 15.75 9.80
C SER A 76 18.07 15.59 11.16
N ARG A 77 17.90 14.45 11.84
CA ARG A 77 18.64 14.14 13.07
C ARG A 77 20.12 13.93 12.79
N ASP A 78 20.42 13.20 11.73
CA ASP A 78 21.78 12.83 11.33
C ASP A 78 22.60 14.06 10.93
N SER A 79 21.99 15.06 10.27
CA SER A 79 22.66 16.32 9.94
C SER A 79 23.02 17.16 11.17
N GLN A 80 22.25 17.02 12.27
CA GLN A 80 22.49 17.69 13.54
C GLN A 80 23.47 16.93 14.45
N THR A 81 23.70 15.65 14.17
CA THR A 81 24.59 14.79 14.94
C THR A 81 25.93 14.69 14.24
N LYS A 82 27.00 15.29 14.80
CA LYS A 82 28.36 15.05 14.29
C LYS A 82 28.74 13.60 14.60
N PHE A 83 28.57 12.71 13.62
CA PHE A 83 29.14 11.35 13.67
C PHE A 83 30.66 11.44 13.59
N LYS A 84 31.30 11.64 14.74
CA LYS A 84 32.75 11.50 14.93
C LYS A 84 33.14 10.03 14.78
#